data_AF-A0A7C1E2F8-F1
#
_entry.id   AF-A0A7C1E2F8-F1
#
_cell.length_a   1.000
_cell.length_b   1.000
_cell.length_c   1.000
_cell.angle_alpha   90.00
_cell.angle_beta   90.00
_cell.angle_gamma   90.00
#
_symmetry.space_group_name_H-M   'P 1'
#
loop_
_entity.id
_entity.type
_entity.pdbx_description
1 polymer ?
#
loop_
_entity_poly.entity_id
_entity_poly.type
_entity_poly.pdbx_seq_one_letter_code
_entity_poly.pdbx_strand_id
1 'polypeptide(L)'
;MKMKGIVVFDFDGTVIDTMGIYAEWVAKALTESLGLDAEIARRKYLESAGRPFIEQLQMMGVDKKIGEEISRRFTIFKKGLLRELKLNECVEWFLDELRKRNIITVLSTNNECESISSSPAIMGFHLVLCFDGEKH
;
A
#
# COMPACT_ATOMS: atom_id res chain seq x y z
N MET A 1 -1.98 -6.93 34.06
CA MET A 1 -3.33 -6.81 33.44
C MET A 1 -3.48 -7.92 32.41
N LYS A 2 -4.69 -8.48 32.23
CA LYS A 2 -4.94 -9.58 31.28
C LYS A 2 -5.13 -9.01 29.87
N MET A 3 -4.46 -9.55 28.86
CA MET A 3 -4.64 -9.21 27.45
C MET A 3 -6.13 -9.35 27.08
N LYS A 4 -6.71 -8.32 26.45
CA LYS A 4 -8.14 -8.29 26.11
C LYS A 4 -8.47 -8.73 24.69
N GLY A 5 -7.49 -8.73 23.79
CA GLY A 5 -7.68 -9.17 22.41
C GLY A 5 -6.52 -8.78 21.49
N ILE A 6 -6.64 -9.19 20.23
CA ILE A 6 -5.73 -8.85 19.14
C ILE A 6 -6.58 -8.23 18.03
N VAL A 7 -6.10 -7.12 17.45
CA VAL A 7 -6.67 -6.52 16.23
C VAL A 7 -5.59 -6.53 15.17
N VAL A 8 -5.93 -7.07 14.00
CA VAL A 8 -5.06 -7.13 12.83
C VAL A 8 -5.51 -6.08 11.84
N PHE A 9 -4.58 -5.27 11.38
CA PHE A 9 -4.79 -4.19 10.43
C PHE A 9 -4.15 -4.55 9.10
N ASP A 10 -4.83 -4.24 8.00
CA ASP A 10 -4.18 -4.08 6.71
C ASP A 10 -3.40 -2.75 6.68
N PHE A 11 -2.45 -2.62 5.75
CA PHE A 11 -1.64 -1.40 5.62
C PHE A 11 -2.21 -0.44 4.58
N ASP A 12 -2.25 -0.87 3.33
CA ASP A 12 -2.58 -0.05 2.17
C ASP A 12 -4.08 0.27 2.10
N GLY A 13 -4.45 1.54 2.08
CA GLY A 13 -5.85 1.97 2.07
C GLY A 13 -6.60 1.77 3.40
N THR A 14 -5.93 1.27 4.44
CA THR A 14 -6.49 1.10 5.79
C THR A 14 -5.78 1.98 6.82
N VAL A 15 -4.48 1.73 7.04
CA VAL A 15 -3.65 2.48 8.00
C VAL A 15 -3.05 3.72 7.35
N ILE A 16 -2.71 3.62 6.06
CA ILE A 16 -2.25 4.74 5.24
C ILE A 16 -3.15 4.85 4.00
N ASP A 17 -3.53 6.08 3.63
CA ASP A 17 -4.20 6.34 2.35
C ASP A 17 -3.21 6.29 1.18
N THR A 18 -2.73 5.08 0.88
CA THR A 18 -1.84 4.85 -0.26
C THR A 18 -2.60 4.80 -1.58
N MET A 19 -3.91 4.49 -1.55
CA MET A 19 -4.71 4.35 -2.77
C MET A 19 -4.81 5.65 -3.56
N GLY A 20 -4.97 6.80 -2.89
CA GLY A 20 -4.95 8.09 -3.56
C GLY A 20 -3.60 8.39 -4.22
N ILE A 21 -2.51 8.17 -3.48
CA ILE A 21 -1.14 8.43 -3.95
C ILE A 21 -0.77 7.53 -5.14
N TYR A 22 -1.13 6.24 -5.05
CA TYR A 22 -0.89 5.29 -6.14
C TYR A 22 -1.74 5.63 -7.37
N ALA A 23 -3.01 5.98 -7.19
CA ALA A 23 -3.89 6.33 -8.30
C ALA A 23 -3.37 7.54 -9.07
N GLU A 24 -2.87 8.56 -8.37
CA GLU A 24 -2.25 9.75 -8.98
C GLU A 24 -0.98 9.39 -9.75
N TRP A 25 -0.12 8.58 -9.15
CA TRP A 25 1.11 8.14 -9.82
C TRP A 25 0.80 7.33 -11.09
N VAL A 26 -0.15 6.40 -11.00
CA VAL A 26 -0.55 5.53 -12.11
C VAL A 26 -1.21 6.34 -13.23
N ALA A 27 -2.07 7.30 -12.88
CA ALA A 27 -2.68 8.21 -13.84
C ALA A 27 -1.62 8.99 -14.61
N LYS A 28 -0.63 9.56 -13.92
CA LYS A 28 0.50 10.25 -14.54
C LYS A 28 1.30 9.32 -15.45
N ALA A 29 1.70 8.14 -14.97
CA ALA A 29 2.50 7.20 -15.74
C ALA A 29 1.80 6.72 -17.03
N LEU A 30 0.48 6.48 -16.97
CA LEU A 30 -0.33 6.07 -18.11
C LEU A 30 -0.57 7.23 -19.09
N THR A 31 -0.79 8.44 -18.58
CA THR A 31 -0.91 9.65 -19.40
C THR A 31 0.38 9.90 -20.18
N GLU A 32 1.53 9.85 -19.52
CA GLU A 32 2.84 10.05 -20.14
C GLU A 32 3.19 8.96 -21.18
N SER A 33 2.87 7.70 -20.88
CA SER A 33 3.28 6.57 -21.74
C SER A 33 2.33 6.30 -22.90
N LEU A 34 1.04 6.62 -22.75
CA LEU A 34 -0.03 6.19 -23.66
C LEU A 34 -0.99 7.30 -24.07
N GLY A 35 -0.87 8.52 -23.51
CA GLY A 35 -1.83 9.61 -23.76
C GLY A 35 -3.22 9.33 -23.18
N LEU A 36 -3.34 8.41 -22.23
CA LEU A 36 -4.59 8.13 -21.52
C LEU A 36 -5.04 9.35 -20.74
N ASP A 37 -6.34 9.59 -20.71
CA ASP A 37 -6.92 10.60 -19.84
C ASP A 37 -6.63 10.25 -18.36
N ALA A 38 -6.16 11.24 -17.60
CA ALA A 38 -5.72 11.05 -16.23
C ALA A 38 -6.86 10.65 -15.29
N GLU A 39 -8.07 11.21 -15.47
CA GLU A 39 -9.22 10.85 -14.65
C GLU A 39 -9.69 9.43 -14.94
N ILE A 40 -9.70 9.03 -16.21
CA ILE A 40 -10.02 7.65 -16.62
C ILE A 40 -8.98 6.68 -16.05
N ALA A 41 -7.69 7.00 -16.14
CA ALA A 41 -6.61 6.17 -15.63
C ALA A 41 -6.71 6.01 -14.09
N ARG A 42 -6.93 7.11 -13.36
CA ARG A 42 -7.14 7.11 -11.91
C ARG A 42 -8.31 6.23 -11.51
N ARG A 43 -9.46 6.41 -12.19
CA ARG A 43 -10.68 5.65 -11.92
C ARG A 43 -10.49 4.16 -12.17
N LYS A 44 -9.94 3.78 -13.34
CA LYS A 44 -9.68 2.37 -13.67
C LYS A 44 -8.75 1.71 -12.67
N TYR A 45 -7.73 2.43 -12.18
CA TYR A 45 -6.81 1.91 -11.17
C TYR A 45 -7.57 1.55 -9.89
N LEU A 46 -8.34 2.50 -9.36
CA LEU A 46 -9.13 2.31 -8.14
C LEU A 46 -10.19 1.21 -8.29
N GLU A 47 -10.87 1.12 -9.43
CA GLU A 47 -11.86 0.08 -9.74
C GLU A 47 -11.25 -1.35 -9.74
N SER A 48 -9.94 -1.45 -9.99
CA SER A 48 -9.20 -2.71 -10.05
C SER A 48 -8.33 -2.98 -8.81
N ALA A 49 -8.46 -2.15 -7.77
CA ALA A 49 -7.69 -2.27 -6.54
C ALA A 49 -7.87 -3.67 -5.89
N GLY A 50 -6.81 -4.16 -5.25
CA GLY A 50 -6.75 -5.51 -4.70
C GLY A 50 -6.25 -6.60 -5.66
N ARG A 51 -6.16 -6.31 -6.97
CA ARG A 51 -5.51 -7.20 -7.95
C ARG A 51 -4.02 -6.91 -8.09
N PRO A 52 -3.18 -7.89 -8.52
CA PRO A 52 -1.81 -7.61 -8.91
C PRO A 52 -1.73 -6.50 -9.95
N PHE A 53 -0.80 -5.54 -9.77
CA PHE A 53 -0.76 -4.33 -10.60
C PHE A 53 -0.60 -4.63 -12.12
N ILE A 54 0.11 -5.71 -12.47
CA ILE A 54 0.24 -6.13 -13.87
C ILE A 54 -1.11 -6.57 -14.47
N GLU A 55 -1.98 -7.20 -13.68
CA GLU A 55 -3.33 -7.58 -14.13
C GLU A 55 -4.21 -6.33 -14.30
N GLN A 56 -4.05 -5.34 -13.41
CA GLN A 56 -4.75 -4.06 -13.54
C GLN A 56 -4.41 -3.36 -14.86
N LEU A 57 -3.12 -3.32 -15.22
CA LEU A 57 -2.65 -2.76 -16.49
C LEU A 57 -3.23 -3.53 -17.70
N GLN A 58 -3.28 -4.85 -17.63
CA GLN A 58 -3.90 -5.68 -18.67
C GLN A 58 -5.40 -5.38 -18.82
N MET A 59 -6.13 -5.24 -17.71
CA MET A 59 -7.55 -4.86 -17.72
C MET A 59 -7.77 -3.45 -18.29
N MET A 60 -6.80 -2.56 -18.15
CA MET A 60 -6.83 -1.23 -18.77
C MET A 60 -6.56 -1.26 -20.27
N GLY A 61 -6.17 -2.41 -20.84
CA GLY A 61 -5.81 -2.58 -22.24
C GLY A 61 -4.37 -2.15 -22.56
N VAL A 62 -3.49 -2.10 -21.55
CA VAL A 62 -2.08 -1.72 -21.73
C VAL A 62 -1.32 -2.87 -22.39
N ASP A 63 -0.55 -2.55 -23.44
CA ASP A 63 0.36 -3.51 -24.08
C ASP A 63 1.31 -4.14 -23.06
N LYS A 64 1.60 -5.44 -23.21
CA LYS A 64 2.40 -6.20 -22.24
C LYS A 64 3.77 -5.57 -21.97
N LYS A 65 4.50 -5.13 -23.00
CA LYS A 65 5.85 -4.58 -22.85
C LYS A 65 5.81 -3.24 -22.12
N ILE A 66 4.82 -2.40 -22.44
CA ILE A 66 4.62 -1.11 -21.77
C ILE A 66 4.17 -1.34 -20.32
N GLY A 67 3.27 -2.30 -20.10
CA GLY A 67 2.77 -2.66 -18.80
C GLY A 67 3.87 -3.18 -17.87
N GLU A 68 4.78 -4.01 -18.37
CA GLU A 68 5.95 -4.47 -17.62
C GLU A 68 6.85 -3.30 -17.17
N GLU A 69 7.11 -2.33 -18.05
CA GLU A 69 7.93 -1.15 -17.70
C GLU A 69 7.23 -0.24 -16.69
N ILE A 70 5.93 0.03 -16.87
CA ILE A 70 5.14 0.81 -15.90
C ILE A 70 5.10 0.08 -14.55
N SER A 71 4.90 -1.24 -14.55
CA SER A 71 4.91 -2.05 -13.34
C SER A 71 6.25 -1.98 -12.61
N ARG A 72 7.38 -2.03 -13.34
CA ARG A 72 8.72 -1.91 -12.75
C ARG A 72 8.92 -0.54 -12.09
N ARG A 73 8.54 0.53 -12.79
CA ARG A 73 8.59 1.91 -12.28
C ARG A 73 7.69 2.07 -11.03
N PHE A 74 6.50 1.49 -11.05
CA PHE A 74 5.57 1.53 -9.92
C PHE A 74 6.14 0.84 -8.69
N THR A 75 6.77 -0.33 -8.85
CA THR A 75 7.43 -1.02 -7.74
C THR A 75 8.53 -0.16 -7.11
N ILE A 76 9.37 0.48 -7.92
CA ILE A 76 10.43 1.37 -7.41
C ILE A 76 9.83 2.56 -6.65
N PHE A 77 8.83 3.22 -7.24
CA PHE A 77 8.10 4.31 -6.61
C PHE A 77 7.50 3.88 -5.26
N LYS A 78 6.81 2.72 -5.24
CA LYS A 78 6.19 2.17 -4.03
C LYS A 78 7.22 1.97 -2.92
N LYS A 79 8.37 1.35 -3.24
CA LYS A 79 9.46 1.14 -2.27
C LYS A 79 9.98 2.45 -1.70
N GLY A 80 10.15 3.48 -2.53
CA GLY A 80 10.55 4.82 -2.07
C GLY A 80 9.51 5.44 -1.14
N LEU A 81 8.24 5.45 -1.55
CA LEU A 81 7.14 6.02 -0.79
C LEU A 81 6.98 5.36 0.58
N LEU A 82 6.96 4.02 0.64
CA LEU A 82 6.72 3.26 1.87
C LEU A 82 7.73 3.56 2.97
N ARG A 83 8.97 3.90 2.62
CA ARG A 83 10.03 4.27 3.57
C ARG A 83 9.80 5.62 4.23
N GLU A 84 9.05 6.52 3.59
CA GLU A 84 8.87 7.90 4.04
C GLU A 84 7.52 8.15 4.72
N LEU A 85 6.54 7.26 4.48
CA LEU A 85 5.19 7.42 5.01
C LEU A 85 5.16 7.43 6.54
N LYS A 86 4.27 8.26 7.07
CA LYS A 86 3.98 8.39 8.50
C LYS A 86 2.50 8.13 8.74
N LEU A 87 2.18 7.64 9.93
CA LEU A 87 0.80 7.60 10.36
C LEU A 87 0.24 9.02 10.44
N ASN A 88 -1.05 9.17 10.13
CA ASN A 88 -1.75 10.40 10.46
C ASN A 88 -2.16 10.38 11.94
N GLU A 89 -2.44 11.57 12.49
CA GLU A 89 -2.76 11.77 13.90
C GLU A 89 -3.95 10.93 14.38
N CYS A 90 -4.95 10.71 13.51
CA CYS A 90 -6.13 9.92 13.84
C CYS A 90 -5.79 8.44 14.05
N VAL A 91 -4.95 7.88 13.17
CA VAL A 91 -4.50 6.48 13.28
C VAL A 91 -3.59 6.31 14.49
N GLU A 92 -2.66 7.25 14.74
CA GLU A 92 -1.81 7.22 15.94
C GLU A 92 -2.65 7.22 17.22
N TRP A 93 -3.62 8.14 17.31
CA TRP A 93 -4.55 8.20 18.43
C TRP A 93 -5.35 6.90 18.59
N PHE A 94 -5.83 6.31 17.50
CA PHE A 94 -6.62 5.09 17.56
C PHE A 94 -5.79 3.90 18.09
N LEU A 95 -4.55 3.75 17.62
CA LEU A 95 -3.63 2.74 18.13
C LEU A 95 -3.32 2.94 19.62
N ASP A 96 -3.18 4.19 20.08
CA ASP A 96 -3.03 4.52 21.49
C ASP A 96 -4.23 4.11 22.34
N GLU A 97 -5.44 4.34 21.85
CA GLU A 97 -6.66 3.93 22.56
C GLU A 97 -6.78 2.40 22.69
N LEU A 98 -6.35 1.65 21.67
CA LEU A 98 -6.28 0.19 21.76
C LEU A 98 -5.22 -0.26 22.77
N ARG A 99 -4.05 0.38 22.78
CA ARG A 99 -2.97 0.10 23.75
C ARG A 99 -3.42 0.31 25.19
N LYS A 100 -4.06 1.45 25.50
CA LYS A 100 -4.61 1.75 26.83
C LYS A 100 -5.61 0.68 27.31
N ARG A 101 -6.26 -0.01 26.38
CA ARG A 101 -7.23 -1.08 26.66
C ARG A 101 -6.60 -2.48 26.79
N ASN A 102 -5.27 -2.61 26.72
CA ASN A 102 -4.55 -3.88 26.67
C ASN A 102 -4.95 -4.77 25.48
N ILE A 103 -5.15 -4.14 24.32
CA ILE A 103 -5.37 -4.82 23.03
C ILE A 103 -4.06 -4.77 22.25
N ILE A 104 -3.63 -5.92 21.73
CA ILE A 104 -2.45 -6.04 20.88
C ILE A 104 -2.83 -5.64 19.46
N THR A 105 -2.05 -4.72 18.88
CA THR A 105 -2.21 -4.26 17.50
C THR A 105 -1.16 -4.94 16.62
N VAL A 106 -1.63 -5.62 15.58
CA VAL A 106 -0.79 -6.31 14.60
C VAL A 106 -1.02 -5.67 13.24
N LEU A 107 0.04 -5.32 12.54
CA LEU A 107 -0.04 -4.96 11.13
C LEU A 107 0.21 -6.20 10.28
N SER A 108 -0.64 -6.46 9.28
CA SER A 108 -0.46 -7.52 8.29
C SER A 108 -0.51 -6.91 6.90
N THR A 109 0.53 -7.13 6.10
CA THR A 109 0.65 -6.52 4.78
C THR A 109 1.33 -7.45 3.79
N ASN A 110 0.95 -7.32 2.52
CA ASN A 110 1.61 -8.00 1.41
C ASN A 110 2.84 -7.24 0.88
N ASN A 111 3.21 -6.12 1.50
CA ASN A 111 4.45 -5.41 1.20
C ASN A 111 5.66 -6.21 1.66
N GLU A 112 6.74 -6.12 0.89
CA GLU A 112 8.02 -6.74 1.24
C GLU A 112 8.56 -6.13 2.55
N CYS A 113 9.06 -6.97 3.46
CA CYS A 113 9.59 -6.51 4.74
C CYS A 113 10.70 -5.46 4.58
N GLU A 114 11.58 -5.61 3.58
CA GLU A 114 12.64 -4.62 3.26
C GLU A 114 12.08 -3.23 2.90
N SER A 115 10.86 -3.17 2.36
CA SER A 115 10.26 -1.91 1.91
C SER A 115 9.65 -1.11 3.06
N ILE A 116 9.25 -1.78 4.15
CA ILE A 116 8.54 -1.16 5.26
C ILE A 116 9.29 -1.20 6.59
N SER A 117 10.36 -1.97 6.72
CA SER A 117 11.08 -2.19 7.98
C SER A 117 11.62 -0.90 8.61
N SER A 118 11.96 0.10 7.80
CA SER A 118 12.40 1.43 8.23
C SER A 118 11.29 2.48 8.22
N SER A 119 10.05 2.11 7.87
CA SER A 119 8.94 3.05 7.76
C SER A 119 8.51 3.56 9.14
N PRO A 120 8.43 4.88 9.37
CA PRO A 120 7.83 5.41 10.58
C PRO A 120 6.38 4.94 10.79
N ALA A 121 5.66 4.64 9.71
CA ALA A 121 4.26 4.24 9.75
C ALA A 121 4.00 2.90 10.48
N ILE A 122 5.01 2.07 10.69
CA ILE A 122 4.84 0.75 11.33
C ILE A 122 5.22 0.74 12.82
N MET A 123 5.82 1.83 13.33
CA MET A 123 6.36 1.90 14.70
C MET A 123 5.26 1.89 15.77
N GLY A 124 4.00 2.18 15.41
CA GLY A 124 2.86 2.17 16.32
C GLY A 124 2.30 0.77 16.62
N PHE A 125 2.75 -0.27 15.93
CA PHE A 125 2.23 -1.63 16.06
C PHE A 125 3.11 -2.50 16.98
N HIS A 126 2.49 -3.46 17.67
CA HIS A 126 3.23 -4.40 18.52
C HIS A 126 3.94 -5.48 17.70
N LEU A 127 3.36 -5.85 16.57
CA LEU A 127 3.88 -6.84 15.65
C LEU A 127 3.57 -6.43 14.21
N VAL A 128 4.50 -6.69 13.30
CA VAL A 128 4.36 -6.45 11.87
C VAL A 128 4.61 -7.76 11.14
N LEU A 129 3.61 -8.21 10.38
CA LEU A 129 3.64 -9.37 9.51
C LEU A 129 3.71 -8.87 8.07
N CYS A 130 4.83 -9.08 7.41
CA CYS A 130 5.10 -8.65 6.04
C CYS A 130 5.58 -9.82 5.18
N PHE A 131 5.70 -9.58 3.88
CA PHE A 131 6.11 -10.61 2.93
C PHE A 131 7.65 -10.72 2.88
N ASP A 132 8.18 -11.91 3.15
CA ASP A 132 9.63 -12.18 3.20
C ASP A 132 10.26 -12.51 1.83
N GLY A 133 9.51 -12.41 0.73
CA GLY A 133 10.06 -12.58 -0.62
C GLY A 133 10.05 -14.02 -1.15
N GLU A 134 9.78 -15.03 -0.32
CA GLU A 134 9.61 -16.40 -0.78
C GLU A 134 8.21 -16.60 -1.37
N LYS A 135 8.13 -16.63 -2.71
CA LYS A 135 6.97 -17.22 -3.40
C LYS A 135 7.10 -18.74 -3.31
N HIS A 136 6.16 -19.41 -2.65
CA HIS A 136 5.91 -20.83 -2.87
C HIS A 136 5.27 -21.06 -4.25
#